data_AF-A0A3N0UZ75-F1
#
_entry.id   AF-A0A3N0UZ75-F1
#
_cell.length_a   1.000
_cell.length_b   1.000
_cell.length_c   1.000
_cell.angle_alpha   90.00
_cell.angle_beta   90.00
_cell.angle_gamma   90.00
#
_symmetry.space_group_name_H-M   'P 1'
#
loop_
_entity.id
_entity.type
_entity.pdbx_description
1 polymer ?
#
loop_
_entity_poly.entity_id
_entity_poly.type
_entity_poly.pdbx_seq_one_letter_code
_entity_poly.pdbx_strand_id
1 'polypeptide(L)' 'MSKLEQLLTQIAQNKLGIETLETRRSDSLDFHDVAVWCLRDALEAAFNAGLEQGRNANLSDKANT' A
#
# COMPACT_ATOMS: atom_id res chain seq x y z
N MET A 1 -2.41 -1.41 -13.88
CA MET A 1 -1.85 -1.48 -12.52
C MET A 1 -1.84 -2.91 -12.02
N SER A 2 -0.72 -3.35 -11.46
CA SER A 2 -0.61 -4.60 -10.73
C SER A 2 -1.48 -4.60 -9.48
N LYS A 3 -1.79 -5.79 -8.93
CA LYS A 3 -2.52 -5.92 -7.66
C LYS A 3 -1.78 -5.23 -6.50
N LEU A 4 -0.45 -5.24 -6.54
CA LEU A 4 0.39 -4.55 -5.56
C LEU A 4 0.20 -3.04 -5.64
N GLU A 5 0.24 -2.45 -6.84
CA GLU A 5 0.05 -1.02 -7.04
C GLU A 5 -1.32 -0.55 -6.53
N GLN A 6 -2.38 -1.32 -6.79
CA GLN A 6 -3.73 -1.01 -6.30
C GLN A 6 -3.80 -1.01 -4.77
N LEU A 7 -3.20 -2.02 -4.13
CA LEU A 7 -3.15 -2.12 -2.68
C LEU A 7 -2.37 -0.97 -2.05
N LEU A 8 -1.18 -0.66 -2.58
CA LEU A 8 -0.36 0.45 -2.08
C LEU A 8 -1.07 1.79 -2.25
N THR A 9 -1.73 1.99 -3.39
CA THR A 9 -2.53 3.20 -3.64
C THR A 9 -3.66 3.33 -2.63
N GLN A 10 -4.38 2.24 -2.34
CA GLN A 10 -5.45 2.26 -1.34
C GLN A 10 -4.94 2.55 0.07
N ILE A 11 -3.76 2.05 0.44
CA ILE A 11 -3.11 2.39 1.71
C ILE A 11 -2.75 3.88 1.76
N ALA A 12 -2.15 4.42 0.69
CA ALA A 12 -1.78 5.83 0.61
C ALA A 12 -3.01 6.75 0.71
N GLN A 13 -4.12 6.41 0.04
CA GLN A 13 -5.38 7.12 0.13
C GLN A 13 -5.91 7.15 1.57
N ASN A 14 -5.92 6.00 2.24
CA ASN A 14 -6.50 5.84 3.57
C ASN A 14 -5.64 6.42 4.69
N LYS A 15 -4.31 6.33 4.57
CA LYS A 15 -3.37 6.67 5.67
C LYS A 15 -2.69 8.02 5.48
N LEU A 16 -2.45 8.42 4.24
CA LEU A 16 -1.69 9.63 3.91
C LEU A 16 -2.57 10.71 3.25
N GLY A 17 -3.78 10.37 2.80
CA GLY A 17 -4.63 11.29 2.03
C GLY A 17 -4.09 11.58 0.64
N ILE A 18 -3.20 10.72 0.12
CA ILE A 18 -2.60 10.86 -1.21
C ILE A 18 -3.43 10.07 -2.21
N GLU A 19 -3.93 10.74 -3.25
CA GLU A 19 -4.84 10.16 -4.23
C GLU A 19 -4.21 9.02 -5.05
N THR A 20 -2.96 9.19 -5.48
CA THR A 20 -2.24 8.25 -6.35
C THR A 20 -0.76 8.22 -6.00
N LEU A 21 -0.12 7.08 -6.21
CA LEU A 21 1.34 6.91 -6.10
C LEU A 21 2.04 7.00 -7.47
N GLU A 22 1.31 7.28 -8.55
CA GLU A 22 1.89 7.54 -9.86
C GLU A 22 2.60 8.89 -9.88
N THR A 23 3.79 8.95 -10.48
CA THR A 23 4.52 10.22 -10.69
C THR A 23 3.84 11.08 -11.76
N ARG A 24 3.45 12.30 -11.39
CA ARG A 24 2.73 13.25 -12.24
C ARG A 24 3.62 14.36 -12.80
N ARG A 25 4.88 14.41 -12.40
CA ARG A 25 5.89 15.42 -12.79
C ARG A 25 5.43 16.84 -12.45
N SER A 26 4.85 17.02 -11.27
CA SER A 26 4.36 18.29 -10.76
C SER A 26 4.60 18.36 -9.26
N ASP A 27 5.31 19.39 -8.81
CA ASP A 27 5.73 19.49 -7.42
C ASP A 27 4.54 19.42 -6.44
N SER A 28 3.47 20.18 -6.71
CA SER A 28 2.27 20.19 -5.86
C SER A 28 1.48 18.89 -5.87
N LEU A 29 1.76 18.00 -6.82
CA LEU A 29 1.08 16.73 -7.00
C LEU A 29 1.93 15.53 -6.57
N ASP A 30 3.25 15.67 -6.53
CA ASP A 30 4.19 14.58 -6.25
C ASP A 30 4.86 14.72 -4.87
N PHE A 31 4.88 15.91 -4.29
CA PHE A 31 5.46 16.15 -2.97
C PHE A 31 4.36 16.43 -1.95
N HIS A 32 4.39 15.68 -0.86
CA HIS A 32 3.38 15.74 0.20
C HIS A 32 4.06 15.88 1.56
N ASP A 33 3.64 16.89 2.33
CA ASP A 33 3.96 16.97 3.75
C ASP A 33 3.10 15.95 4.50
N VAL A 34 3.76 14.95 5.09
CA VAL A 34 3.11 13.88 5.84
C VAL A 34 3.59 13.88 7.28
N ALA A 35 2.64 13.77 8.20
CA ALA A 35 3.00 13.58 9.59
C ALA A 35 3.65 12.20 9.78
N VAL A 36 4.71 12.13 10.61
CA VAL A 36 5.49 10.90 10.81
C VAL A 36 4.67 9.74 11.37
N TRP A 37 3.60 10.02 12.11
CA TRP A 37 2.67 8.99 12.59
C TRP A 37 1.80 8.41 11.46
N CYS A 38 1.31 9.24 10.53
CA CYS A 38 0.58 8.75 9.35
C CYS A 38 1.49 7.91 8.45
N LEU A 39 2.75 8.33 8.28
CA LEU A 39 3.75 7.55 7.54
C LEU A 39 3.99 6.18 8.19
N ARG A 40 4.16 6.14 9.52
CA ARG A 40 4.28 4.87 10.26
C ARG A 40 3.05 3.98 10.04
N ASP A 41 1.85 4.52 10.18
CA ASP A 41 0.61 3.76 10.01
C ASP A 41 0.46 3.20 8.59
N ALA A 42 0.93 3.93 7.57
CA ALA A 42 0.95 3.46 6.19
C ALA A 42 1.95 2.30 5.98
N LEU A 43 3.15 2.41 6.55
CA LEU A 43 4.18 1.37 6.49
C LEU A 43 3.73 0.09 7.20
N GLU A 44 3.15 0.21 8.40
CA GLU A 44 2.59 -0.92 9.14
C GLU A 44 1.47 -1.61 8.36
N ALA A 45 0.55 -0.83 7.75
CA ALA A 45 -0.51 -1.37 6.93
C ALA A 45 0.02 -2.13 5.70
N ALA A 46 1.04 -1.58 5.02
CA ALA A 46 1.66 -2.22 3.87
C ALA A 46 2.35 -3.54 4.25
N PHE A 47 3.07 -3.55 5.37
CA PHE A 47 3.73 -4.75 5.88
C PHE A 47 2.72 -5.85 6.22
N ASN A 48 1.67 -5.52 6.98
CA ASN A 48 0.63 -6.47 7.35
C ASN A 48 -0.11 -7.04 6.14
N ALA A 49 -0.44 -6.20 5.15
CA ALA A 49 -1.08 -6.66 3.92
C ALA A 49 -0.17 -7.58 3.09
N GLY A 50 1.15 -7.39 3.17
CA GLY A 50 2.13 -8.31 2.60
C GLY A 50 2.14 -9.68 3.31
N LEU A 51 2.11 -9.69 4.64
CA LEU A 51 2.02 -10.92 5.43
C LEU A 51 0.73 -11.70 5.15
N GLU A 52 -0.41 -11.02 5.06
CA GLU A 52 -1.70 -11.65 4.73
C GLU A 52 -1.69 -12.28 3.34
N GLN A 53 -1.12 -11.61 2.35
CA GLN A 53 -0.96 -12.18 1.01
C GLN A 53 -0.09 -13.44 1.03
N GLY A 54 1.04 -13.41 1.74
CA GLY A 54 1.90 -14.58 1.90
C GLY A 54 1.18 -15.75 2.60
N ARG A 55 0.39 -15.47 3.64
CA ARG A 55 -0.41 -16.49 4.34
C ARG A 55 -1.50 -17.09 3.44
N ASN A 56 -2.19 -16.27 2.66
CA ASN A 56 -3.25 -16.70 1.75
C ASN A 56 -2.72 -17.56 0.61
N ALA A 57 -1.54 -17.23 0.07
CA ALA A 57 -0.86 -18.08 -0.92
C ALA A 57 -0.58 -19.49 -0.35
N ASN A 58 0.02 -19.56 0.84
CA ASN A 58 0.29 -20.84 1.52
C ASN A 58 -0.98 -21.66 1.81
N LEU A 59 -2.09 -21.01 2.15
CA LEU A 59 -3.38 -21.69 2.38
C LEU A 59 -3.96 -22.25 1.09
N SER A 60 -3.89 -21.49 -0.01
CA SER A 60 -4.34 -21.95 -1.32
C SER A 60 -3.54 -23.16 -1.80
N ASP A 61 -2.23 -23.18 -1.57
CA ASP A 61 -1.38 -24.30 -1.98
C ASP A 61 -1.72 -25.59 -1.20
N LYS A 62 -2.00 -25.46 0.11
CA LYS A 62 -2.44 -26.58 0.95
C LYS A 62 -3.84 -27.09 0.62
N ALA A 63 -4.74 -26.23 0.13
CA ALA A 63 -6.09 -26.62 -0.25
C ALA A 63 -6.17 -27.32 -1.62
N ASN A 64 -5.14 -27.15 -2.46
CA ASN A 64 -5.02 -27.77 -3.78
C ASN A 64 -4.17 -29.06 -3.79
N THR A 65 -3.72 -29.53 -2.62
CA THR A 65 -3.00 -30.80 -2.43
C THR A 65 -3.92 -31.82 -1.77
#